data_AF-A0A015LJN5-F1
#
_entry.id   AF-A0A015LJN5-F1
#
_cell.length_a   1.000
_cell.length_b   1.000
_cell.length_c   1.000
_cell.angle_alpha   90.00
_cell.angle_beta   90.00
_cell.angle_gamma   90.00
#
_symmetry.space_group_name_H-M   'P 1'
#
loop_
_entity.id
_entity.type
_entity.pdbx_description
1 polymer ?
#
loop_
_entity_poly.entity_id
_entity_poly.type
_entity_poly.pdbx_seq_one_letter_code
_entity_poly.pdbx_strand_id
1 'polypeptide(L)'
;MTLPYLIDDCVYNILQYLQNDGSTLFNCLLVNRFWCKTTIPILYANPFATGYRKKHKLISTIILLFNKEEILQLKNQLGTNQIKKFNIDDEHKPLFEYLKYLEDYNYYKISSFMTRFIFCNITLSISSSLKECKFNISPIFHQRILCQSRNIKQLDISLDLFNSEAFKNFNVQNFISNLTKLKSLTLSLSLGDTNNNEIEQEFLGSIANNNFNNLNLRKLIIDLTSKKLVGQKINTCEKIYKIIQGQNKLKIFQIRNCCYSLLNNILLSLEFRKHSLVHIEIVKSDFINVNLKSFNNLYNLEYLIFESCEGILLSQCEILKFASFKLKELSFIRNEWNADVTSLMIKYLGESLQKLLIEDPTIQLIENISMYCPNLIFLEIRIYLYVDLSVLSFLKNLRIRILNIKISYNIDKIFFINLANNIPINISKISFSIYFCDFRLSKLKEFLENCHNSFEIINLNHIIEYQLLEIVLNYIERSNNSLKLLGMMKLNEKLNDKELKLLNQIEAKGVKIVEFNSIAMFSI
;
A
#
# COMPACT_ATOMS: atom_id res chain seq x y z
N MET A 1 37.90 -38.74 2.56
CA MET A 1 37.56 -37.45 1.92
C MET A 1 36.60 -36.72 2.83
N THR A 2 36.98 -35.53 3.32
CA THR A 2 36.05 -34.65 4.04
C THR A 2 35.01 -34.13 3.04
N LEU A 3 33.72 -34.28 3.34
CA LEU A 3 32.66 -33.69 2.51
C LEU A 3 32.94 -32.19 2.32
N PRO A 4 32.78 -31.64 1.12
CA PRO A 4 32.94 -30.21 0.90
C PRO A 4 31.94 -29.46 1.78
N TYR A 5 32.47 -28.65 2.71
CA TYR A 5 31.68 -27.81 3.61
C TYR A 5 31.39 -26.49 2.89
N LEU A 6 30.11 -26.14 2.78
CA LEU A 6 29.72 -24.83 2.29
C LEU A 6 30.03 -23.78 3.37
N ILE A 7 30.86 -22.78 3.05
CA ILE A 7 31.27 -21.74 4.00
C ILE A 7 30.04 -20.97 4.50
N ASP A 8 30.07 -20.55 5.77
CA ASP A 8 28.98 -19.86 6.48
C ASP A 8 28.41 -18.67 5.71
N ASP A 9 29.25 -17.87 5.05
CA ASP A 9 28.82 -16.72 4.24
C ASP A 9 27.94 -17.12 3.05
N CYS A 10 28.26 -18.26 2.41
CA CYS A 10 27.46 -18.79 1.32
C CYS A 10 26.09 -19.26 1.84
N VAL A 11 26.05 -19.91 3.00
CA VAL A 11 24.78 -20.32 3.64
C VAL A 11 23.94 -19.07 3.96
N TYR A 12 24.55 -18.03 4.51
CA TYR A 12 23.85 -16.79 4.83
C TYR A 12 23.23 -16.14 3.58
N ASN A 13 23.99 -16.06 2.49
CA ASN A 13 23.50 -15.52 1.21
C ASN A 13 22.34 -16.37 0.63
N ILE A 14 22.44 -17.70 0.72
CA ILE A 14 21.35 -18.60 0.30
C ILE A 14 20.09 -18.32 1.11
N LEU A 15 20.20 -18.24 2.44
CA LEU A 15 19.05 -18.01 3.32
C LEU A 15 18.45 -16.61 3.12
N GLN A 16 19.26 -15.58 2.87
CA GLN A 16 18.78 -14.25 2.52
C GLN A 16 18.00 -14.24 1.21
N TYR A 17 18.49 -14.95 0.18
CA TYR A 17 17.76 -15.09 -1.09
C TYR A 17 16.39 -15.74 -0.89
N LEU A 18 16.29 -16.66 0.08
CA LEU A 18 15.06 -17.36 0.45
C LEU A 18 14.15 -16.60 1.43
N GLN A 19 14.44 -15.35 1.81
CA GLN A 19 13.70 -14.61 2.85
C GLN A 19 12.17 -14.55 2.63
N ASN A 20 11.73 -14.60 1.38
CA ASN A 20 10.31 -14.56 1.01
C ASN A 20 9.68 -15.96 0.81
N ASP A 21 10.47 -17.03 0.88
CA ASP A 21 10.00 -18.42 0.82
C ASP A 21 10.06 -19.07 2.21
N GLY A 22 9.07 -18.71 3.04
CA GLY A 22 8.94 -19.23 4.40
C GLY A 22 8.80 -20.76 4.48
N SER A 23 8.31 -21.42 3.43
CA SER A 23 8.23 -22.88 3.37
C SER A 23 9.61 -23.51 3.27
N THR A 24 10.44 -23.01 2.36
CA THR A 24 11.81 -23.52 2.18
C THR A 24 12.67 -23.18 3.38
N LEU A 25 12.57 -21.96 3.92
CA LEU A 25 13.26 -21.59 5.16
C LEU A 25 12.88 -22.49 6.34
N PHE A 26 11.61 -22.91 6.46
CA PHE A 26 11.24 -23.87 7.51
C PHE A 26 11.98 -25.20 7.37
N ASN A 27 12.19 -25.69 6.14
CA ASN A 27 12.95 -26.91 5.90
C ASN A 27 14.44 -26.73 6.21
N CYS A 28 15.00 -25.54 5.93
CA CYS A 28 16.36 -25.17 6.29
C CYS A 28 16.63 -25.29 7.80
N LEU A 29 15.62 -25.08 8.66
CA LEU A 29 15.75 -25.28 10.11
C LEU A 29 16.14 -26.70 10.52
N LEU A 30 15.80 -27.68 9.68
CA LEU A 30 15.95 -29.10 10.00
C LEU A 30 17.29 -29.68 9.52
N VAL A 31 18.10 -28.89 8.79
CA VAL A 31 19.36 -29.35 8.20
C VAL A 31 20.39 -29.67 9.28
N ASN A 32 20.76 -28.66 10.09
CA ASN A 32 21.64 -28.81 11.24
C ASN A 32 21.53 -27.59 12.18
N ARG A 33 22.27 -27.62 13.30
CA ARG A 33 22.24 -26.54 14.31
C ARG A 33 22.63 -25.17 13.76
N PHE A 34 23.59 -25.10 12.84
CA PHE A 34 24.03 -23.84 12.25
C PHE A 34 22.93 -23.26 11.36
N TRP A 35 22.43 -24.03 10.41
CA TRP A 35 21.33 -23.63 9.54
C TRP A 35 20.10 -23.21 10.33
N CYS A 36 19.76 -23.94 11.39
CA CYS A 36 18.68 -23.57 12.31
C CYS A 36 18.91 -22.18 12.93
N LYS A 37 20.07 -21.95 13.57
CA LYS A 37 20.39 -20.66 14.21
C LYS A 37 20.38 -19.49 13.24
N THR A 38 20.86 -19.68 12.01
CA THR A 38 20.95 -18.63 11.00
C THR A 38 19.61 -18.35 10.33
N THR A 39 18.77 -19.38 10.16
CA THR A 39 17.46 -19.24 9.51
C THR A 39 16.41 -18.62 10.43
N ILE A 40 16.43 -18.91 11.74
CA ILE A 40 15.42 -18.41 12.68
C ILE A 40 15.24 -16.87 12.63
N PRO A 41 16.31 -16.05 12.68
CA PRO A 41 16.16 -14.59 12.57
C PRO A 41 15.50 -14.13 11.27
N ILE A 42 15.80 -14.80 10.15
CA ILE A 42 15.24 -14.48 8.83
C ILE A 42 13.76 -14.86 8.77
N LEU A 43 13.43 -16.07 9.24
CA LEU A 43 12.05 -16.59 9.27
C LEU A 43 11.14 -15.75 10.18
N TYR A 44 11.65 -15.32 11.34
CA TYR A 44 10.89 -14.56 12.34
C TYR A 44 11.00 -13.03 12.17
N ALA A 45 11.64 -12.53 11.11
CA ALA A 45 11.65 -11.11 10.78
C ALA A 45 10.24 -10.57 10.42
N ASN A 46 9.45 -11.38 9.70
CA ASN A 46 8.04 -11.07 9.38
C ASN A 46 7.17 -12.35 9.39
N PRO A 47 6.90 -12.92 10.57
CA PRO A 47 6.28 -14.24 10.70
C PRO A 47 4.77 -14.22 10.37
N PHE A 48 4.17 -13.02 10.24
CA PHE A 48 2.75 -12.83 9.95
C PHE A 48 2.47 -12.49 8.47
N ALA A 49 3.50 -12.50 7.62
CA ALA A 49 3.34 -12.26 6.19
C ALA A 49 2.46 -13.32 5.49
N THR A 50 1.81 -12.92 4.40
CA THR A 50 1.03 -13.80 3.53
C THR A 50 1.93 -14.86 2.88
N GLY A 51 1.58 -16.15 3.00
CA GLY A 51 2.34 -17.27 2.41
C GLY A 51 2.82 -18.33 3.41
N TYR A 52 2.83 -18.03 4.70
CA TYR A 52 3.18 -19.01 5.73
C TYR A 52 2.14 -20.13 5.86
N ARG A 53 2.53 -21.36 5.50
CA ARG A 53 1.65 -22.56 5.52
C ARG A 53 1.40 -23.15 6.91
N LYS A 54 2.21 -22.83 7.94
CA LYS A 54 2.12 -23.43 9.30
C LYS A 54 1.69 -22.43 10.38
N LYS A 55 0.67 -21.64 10.09
CA LYS A 55 0.15 -20.53 10.95
C LYS A 55 -0.15 -20.94 12.39
N HIS A 56 -0.70 -22.15 12.59
CA HIS A 56 -1.03 -22.66 13.92
C HIS A 56 0.21 -22.82 14.83
N LYS A 57 1.35 -23.24 14.27
CA LYS A 57 2.59 -23.44 15.03
C LYS A 57 3.18 -22.12 15.53
N LEU A 58 3.00 -21.03 14.79
CA LEU A 58 3.45 -19.70 15.20
C LEU A 58 2.72 -19.25 16.47
N ILE A 59 1.39 -19.38 16.51
CA ILE A 59 0.60 -19.04 17.70
C ILE A 59 1.00 -19.90 18.89
N SER A 60 1.13 -21.21 18.72
CA SER A 60 1.62 -22.09 19.80
C SER A 60 2.99 -21.64 20.32
N THR A 61 3.90 -21.24 19.43
CA THR A 61 5.22 -20.72 19.82
C THR A 61 5.10 -19.42 20.62
N ILE A 62 4.18 -18.52 20.25
CA ILE A 62 3.94 -17.27 20.97
C ILE A 62 3.31 -17.54 22.34
N ILE A 63 2.38 -18.49 22.43
CA ILE A 63 1.77 -18.89 23.70
C ILE A 63 2.82 -19.49 24.64
N LEU A 64 3.77 -20.29 24.14
CA LEU A 64 4.91 -20.79 24.93
C LEU A 64 5.83 -19.68 25.44
N LEU A 65 5.75 -18.49 24.85
CA LEU A 65 6.46 -17.33 25.35
C LEU A 65 5.70 -16.62 26.46
N PHE A 66 4.43 -16.93 26.75
CA PHE A 66 3.64 -16.22 27.77
C PHE A 66 4.14 -16.52 29.20
N ASN A 67 3.97 -15.55 30.09
CA ASN A 67 4.17 -15.71 31.53
C ASN A 67 2.91 -16.31 32.19
N LYS A 68 3.00 -16.64 33.48
CA LYS A 68 1.89 -17.28 34.22
C LYS A 68 0.61 -16.42 34.25
N GLU A 69 0.74 -15.10 34.34
CA GLU A 69 -0.40 -14.17 34.37
C GLU A 69 -1.09 -14.10 33.00
N GLU A 70 -0.33 -13.96 31.92
CA GLU A 70 -0.80 -13.98 30.53
C GLU A 70 -1.49 -15.31 30.20
N ILE A 71 -0.91 -16.44 30.65
CA ILE A 71 -1.54 -17.77 30.52
C ILE A 71 -2.84 -17.85 31.32
N LEU A 72 -2.89 -17.30 32.53
CA LEU A 72 -4.10 -17.28 33.37
C LEU A 72 -5.21 -16.42 32.73
N GLN A 73 -4.86 -15.24 32.22
CA GLN A 73 -5.79 -14.39 31.48
C GLN A 73 -6.35 -15.09 30.25
N LEU A 74 -5.47 -15.75 29.47
CA LEU A 74 -5.87 -16.58 28.34
C LEU A 74 -6.81 -17.71 28.77
N LYS A 75 -6.54 -18.37 29.91
CA LYS A 75 -7.38 -19.41 30.54
C LYS A 75 -8.76 -18.92 30.91
N ASN A 76 -8.85 -17.75 31.52
CA ASN A 76 -10.13 -17.17 31.91
C ASN A 76 -10.99 -16.80 30.70
N GLN A 77 -10.37 -16.37 29.60
CA GLN A 77 -11.09 -15.94 28.40
C GLN A 77 -11.52 -17.09 27.48
N LEU A 78 -10.76 -18.19 27.40
CA LEU A 78 -11.06 -19.34 26.54
C LEU A 78 -11.81 -20.47 27.26
N GLY A 79 -11.80 -20.49 28.58
CA GLY A 79 -12.28 -21.63 29.36
C GLY A 79 -11.28 -22.80 29.36
N THR A 80 -11.17 -23.45 30.51
CA THR A 80 -10.14 -24.48 30.82
C THR A 80 -10.11 -25.67 29.85
N ASN A 81 -11.26 -26.06 29.28
CA ASN A 81 -11.37 -27.20 28.38
C ASN A 81 -10.83 -26.93 26.97
N GLN A 82 -10.78 -25.67 26.53
CA GLN A 82 -10.31 -25.32 25.17
C GLN A 82 -8.78 -25.21 25.12
N ILE A 83 -8.13 -24.93 26.26
CA ILE A 83 -6.68 -24.74 26.33
C ILE A 83 -5.89 -26.04 26.38
N LYS A 84 -6.50 -27.14 26.83
CA LYS A 84 -5.87 -28.46 26.73
C LYS A 84 -5.46 -28.81 25.30
N LYS A 85 -6.12 -28.24 24.28
CA LYS A 85 -5.73 -28.37 22.86
C LYS A 85 -4.40 -27.67 22.52
N PHE A 86 -3.96 -26.68 23.28
CA PHE A 86 -2.72 -25.93 23.02
C PHE A 86 -1.48 -26.58 23.65
N ASN A 87 -1.63 -27.65 24.42
CA ASN A 87 -0.54 -28.41 25.06
C ASN A 87 0.49 -27.48 25.75
N ILE A 88 -0.01 -26.50 26.51
CA ILE A 88 0.81 -25.57 27.28
C ILE A 88 1.34 -26.34 28.50
N ASP A 89 2.53 -26.88 28.36
CA ASP A 89 3.29 -27.42 29.48
C ASP A 89 4.02 -26.27 30.17
N ASP A 90 3.78 -26.10 31.47
CA ASP A 90 4.33 -24.99 32.28
C ASP A 90 5.87 -25.08 32.40
N GLU A 91 6.49 -26.21 32.01
CA GLU A 91 7.94 -26.43 32.06
C GLU A 91 8.67 -26.12 30.75
N HIS A 92 7.96 -25.93 29.63
CA HIS A 92 8.61 -25.86 28.31
C HIS A 92 9.07 -24.43 27.95
N LYS A 93 10.38 -24.16 28.08
CA LYS A 93 10.99 -22.90 27.62
C LYS A 93 11.30 -22.96 26.11
N PRO A 94 10.97 -21.92 25.33
CA PRO A 94 11.31 -21.88 23.92
C PRO A 94 12.83 -21.81 23.71
N LEU A 95 13.30 -22.51 22.68
CA LEU A 95 14.72 -22.59 22.33
C LEU A 95 15.34 -21.23 21.95
N PHE A 96 14.51 -20.30 21.46
CA PHE A 96 14.92 -18.97 21.03
C PHE A 96 13.95 -17.92 21.55
N GLU A 97 14.45 -16.68 21.72
CA GLU A 97 13.62 -15.49 21.92
C GLU A 97 13.01 -15.05 20.59
N TYR A 98 12.09 -15.84 20.04
CA TYR A 98 11.59 -15.67 18.68
C TYR A 98 11.10 -14.24 18.37
N LEU A 99 10.39 -13.60 19.32
CA LEU A 99 9.83 -12.26 19.14
C LEU A 99 10.89 -11.15 19.12
N LYS A 100 12.11 -11.40 19.62
CA LYS A 100 13.23 -10.46 19.50
C LYS A 100 13.60 -10.20 18.04
N TYR A 101 13.39 -11.18 17.15
CA TYR A 101 13.74 -11.08 15.73
C TYR A 101 12.69 -10.35 14.91
N LEU A 102 11.53 -10.02 15.48
CA LEU A 102 10.45 -9.34 14.74
C LEU A 102 10.91 -7.97 14.24
N GLU A 103 10.76 -7.75 12.93
CA GLU A 103 11.12 -6.49 12.26
C GLU A 103 9.90 -5.72 11.73
N ASP A 104 8.81 -6.41 11.38
CA ASP A 104 7.54 -5.84 10.89
C ASP A 104 6.40 -6.19 11.86
N TYR A 105 6.01 -5.22 12.68
CA TYR A 105 4.81 -5.32 13.50
C TYR A 105 3.66 -4.61 12.79
N ASN A 106 2.59 -5.35 12.51
CA ASN A 106 1.37 -4.80 11.94
C ASN A 106 0.14 -5.25 12.71
N TYR A 107 -0.49 -4.31 13.43
CA TYR A 107 -1.63 -4.57 14.28
C TYR A 107 -2.77 -5.31 13.54
N TYR A 108 -3.16 -4.84 12.36
CA TYR A 108 -4.29 -5.41 11.61
C TYR A 108 -3.99 -6.82 11.08
N LYS A 109 -2.77 -7.06 10.55
CA LYS A 109 -2.35 -8.39 10.09
C LYS A 109 -2.31 -9.39 11.23
N ILE A 110 -1.70 -9.03 12.35
CA ILE A 110 -1.59 -9.90 13.53
C ILE A 110 -2.99 -10.16 14.11
N SER A 111 -3.82 -9.12 14.26
CA SER A 111 -5.21 -9.26 14.73
C SER A 111 -6.05 -10.18 13.83
N SER A 112 -5.94 -10.02 12.51
CA SER A 112 -6.61 -10.89 11.53
C SER A 112 -6.12 -12.33 11.64
N PHE A 113 -4.80 -12.52 11.77
CA PHE A 113 -4.18 -13.82 11.93
C PHE A 113 -4.65 -14.53 13.20
N MET A 114 -4.68 -13.82 14.33
CA MET A 114 -5.20 -14.33 15.60
C MET A 114 -6.68 -14.67 15.52
N THR A 115 -7.48 -13.78 14.92
CA THR A 115 -8.92 -14.01 14.73
C THR A 115 -9.18 -15.29 13.95
N ARG A 116 -8.42 -15.52 12.87
CA ARG A 116 -8.52 -16.75 12.07
C ARG A 116 -8.07 -17.98 12.86
N PHE A 117 -7.01 -17.87 13.64
CA PHE A 117 -6.54 -18.97 14.48
C PHE A 117 -7.59 -19.37 15.52
N ILE A 118 -8.14 -18.39 16.25
CA ILE A 118 -9.24 -18.62 17.21
C ILE A 118 -10.40 -19.29 16.48
N PHE A 119 -10.81 -18.74 15.34
CA PHE A 119 -11.92 -19.29 14.55
C PHE A 119 -11.72 -20.77 14.19
N CYS A 120 -10.53 -21.14 13.68
CA CYS A 120 -10.27 -22.49 13.18
C CYS A 120 -10.06 -23.54 14.29
N ASN A 121 -9.55 -23.18 15.48
CA ASN A 121 -9.26 -24.17 16.53
C ASN A 121 -10.33 -24.23 17.63
N ILE A 122 -11.09 -23.15 17.78
CA ILE A 122 -12.01 -22.94 18.91
C ILE A 122 -13.47 -23.00 18.46
N THR A 123 -13.79 -22.49 17.26
CA THR A 123 -15.16 -22.12 16.87
C THR A 123 -15.94 -23.17 16.07
N LEU A 124 -15.45 -24.41 15.96
CA LEU A 124 -16.30 -25.52 15.46
C LEU A 124 -17.36 -25.97 16.49
N SER A 125 -17.43 -25.36 17.67
CA SER A 125 -18.31 -25.80 18.75
C SER A 125 -18.96 -24.65 19.55
N ILE A 126 -19.73 -23.75 18.91
CA ILE A 126 -20.93 -23.04 19.45
C ILE A 126 -21.11 -21.62 18.88
N SER A 127 -22.38 -21.30 18.59
CA SER A 127 -22.96 -20.03 18.16
C SER A 127 -23.18 -19.01 19.30
N SER A 128 -23.15 -17.72 18.94
CA SER A 128 -23.62 -16.50 19.65
C SER A 128 -22.73 -15.75 20.67
N SER A 129 -21.80 -16.36 21.42
CA SER A 129 -20.92 -15.61 22.38
C SER A 129 -19.64 -15.00 21.76
N LEU A 130 -19.53 -15.01 20.43
CA LEU A 130 -18.26 -14.83 19.70
C LEU A 130 -17.80 -13.38 19.51
N LYS A 131 -18.62 -12.36 19.81
CA LYS A 131 -18.15 -10.97 19.69
C LYS A 131 -17.25 -10.61 20.86
N GLU A 132 -17.65 -10.88 22.10
CA GLU A 132 -16.90 -10.49 23.31
C GLU A 132 -15.56 -11.21 23.45
N CYS A 133 -15.49 -12.52 23.18
CA CYS A 133 -14.23 -13.30 23.26
C CYS A 133 -13.18 -12.86 22.22
N LYS A 134 -13.59 -12.33 21.06
CA LYS A 134 -12.67 -11.85 20.01
C LYS A 134 -11.91 -10.59 20.43
N PHE A 135 -12.56 -9.72 21.22
CA PHE A 135 -11.98 -8.44 21.61
C PHE A 135 -10.93 -8.57 22.71
N ASN A 136 -10.98 -9.62 23.53
CA ASN A 136 -10.18 -9.67 24.76
C ASN A 136 -8.88 -10.50 24.68
N ILE A 137 -8.76 -11.45 23.74
CA ILE A 137 -7.56 -12.29 23.61
C ILE A 137 -6.47 -11.59 22.79
N SER A 138 -6.87 -10.94 21.69
CA SER A 138 -5.95 -10.26 20.77
C SER A 138 -4.98 -9.30 21.49
N PRO A 139 -5.44 -8.46 22.45
CA PRO A 139 -4.54 -7.58 23.19
C PRO A 139 -3.43 -8.29 23.98
N ILE A 140 -3.68 -9.47 24.57
CA ILE A 140 -2.67 -10.22 25.35
C ILE A 140 -1.48 -10.60 24.45
N PHE A 141 -1.78 -11.09 23.24
CA PHE A 141 -0.76 -11.44 22.26
C PHE A 141 0.01 -10.21 21.78
N HIS A 142 -0.68 -9.12 21.46
CA HIS A 142 -0.02 -7.88 21.05
C HIS A 142 0.89 -7.34 22.15
N GLN A 143 0.42 -7.32 23.40
CA GLN A 143 1.23 -6.92 24.55
C GLN A 143 2.51 -7.77 24.63
N ARG A 144 2.38 -9.10 24.52
CA ARG A 144 3.55 -9.98 24.56
C ARG A 144 4.54 -9.68 23.45
N ILE A 145 4.03 -9.51 22.23
CA ILE A 145 4.85 -9.20 21.06
C ILE A 145 5.60 -7.89 21.28
N LEU A 146 4.91 -6.83 21.69
CA LEU A 146 5.51 -5.53 21.90
C LEU A 146 6.57 -5.55 23.03
N CYS A 147 6.30 -6.24 24.15
CA CYS A 147 7.22 -6.35 25.27
C CYS A 147 8.54 -7.06 24.93
N GLN A 148 8.53 -8.03 24.02
CA GLN A 148 9.72 -8.84 23.67
C GLN A 148 10.43 -8.38 22.40
N SER A 149 9.82 -7.50 21.62
CA SER A 149 10.37 -7.03 20.35
C SER A 149 11.52 -6.05 20.56
N ARG A 150 12.67 -6.29 19.92
CA ARG A 150 13.87 -5.43 20.01
C ARG A 150 14.44 -4.97 18.67
N ASN A 151 13.87 -5.43 17.55
CA ASN A 151 14.41 -5.19 16.21
C ASN A 151 13.37 -4.59 15.24
N ILE A 152 12.28 -4.01 15.76
CA ILE A 152 11.22 -3.45 14.93
C ILE A 152 11.79 -2.34 14.03
N LYS A 153 11.65 -2.55 12.72
CA LYS A 153 11.97 -1.58 11.67
C LYS A 153 10.70 -0.90 11.16
N GLN A 154 9.56 -1.58 11.20
CA GLN A 154 8.24 -1.05 10.83
C GLN A 154 7.24 -1.33 11.95
N LEU A 155 6.66 -0.26 12.50
CA LEU A 155 5.65 -0.34 13.55
C LEU A 155 4.33 0.22 13.03
N ASP A 156 3.33 -0.62 12.85
CA ASP A 156 1.94 -0.24 12.58
C ASP A 156 1.07 -0.63 13.78
N ILE A 157 0.69 0.38 14.56
CA ILE A 157 0.03 0.24 15.85
C ILE A 157 -1.29 1.02 15.89
N SER A 158 -2.34 0.33 16.34
CA SER A 158 -3.59 0.96 16.74
C SER A 158 -3.50 1.33 18.22
N LEU A 159 -3.73 2.59 18.55
CA LEU A 159 -3.65 3.05 19.94
C LEU A 159 -4.88 2.62 20.77
N ASP A 160 -5.97 2.25 20.11
CA ASP A 160 -7.14 1.63 20.77
C ASP A 160 -6.76 0.35 21.52
N LEU A 161 -5.64 -0.29 21.14
CA LEU A 161 -5.05 -1.41 21.85
C LEU A 161 -4.76 -1.10 23.33
N PHE A 162 -4.35 0.13 23.65
CA PHE A 162 -4.02 0.54 25.01
C PHE A 162 -5.24 0.66 25.93
N ASN A 163 -6.46 0.69 25.37
CA ASN A 163 -7.70 0.65 26.16
C ASN A 163 -7.99 -0.74 26.74
N SER A 164 -7.28 -1.78 26.30
CA SER A 164 -7.46 -3.12 26.84
C SER A 164 -6.82 -3.26 28.22
N GLU A 165 -7.48 -4.02 29.10
CA GLU A 165 -6.96 -4.39 30.42
C GLU A 165 -5.60 -5.07 30.37
N ALA A 166 -5.28 -5.80 29.30
CA ALA A 166 -3.96 -6.39 29.08
C ALA A 166 -2.85 -5.34 29.23
N PHE A 167 -3.07 -4.13 28.73
CA PHE A 167 -2.07 -3.06 28.73
C PHE A 167 -1.95 -2.29 30.03
N LYS A 168 -2.78 -2.52 31.06
CA LYS A 168 -2.81 -1.71 32.29
C LYS A 168 -1.44 -1.46 32.95
N ASN A 169 -0.52 -2.42 32.87
CA ASN A 169 0.85 -2.33 33.41
C ASN A 169 1.93 -2.31 32.32
N PHE A 170 1.60 -1.88 31.10
CA PHE A 170 2.53 -1.86 29.98
C PHE A 170 3.62 -0.81 30.18
N ASN A 171 4.88 -1.24 30.17
CA ASN A 171 6.02 -0.34 30.33
C ASN A 171 6.36 0.33 28.98
N VAL A 172 5.76 1.50 28.76
CA VAL A 172 5.94 2.32 27.55
C VAL A 172 7.41 2.69 27.35
N GLN A 173 8.11 3.17 28.39
CA GLN A 173 9.50 3.61 28.27
C GLN A 173 10.43 2.49 27.79
N ASN A 174 10.27 1.28 28.34
CA ASN A 174 11.04 0.12 27.91
C ASN A 174 10.75 -0.21 26.44
N PHE A 175 9.47 -0.21 26.03
CA PHE A 175 9.10 -0.46 24.64
C PHE A 175 9.73 0.58 23.70
N ILE A 176 9.60 1.87 24.00
CA ILE A 176 10.19 2.97 23.24
C ILE A 176 11.70 2.83 23.13
N SER A 177 12.39 2.44 24.20
CA SER A 177 13.85 2.22 24.19
C SER A 177 14.29 1.08 23.26
N ASN A 178 13.40 0.14 22.93
CA ASN A 178 13.66 -0.95 22.00
C ASN A 178 13.45 -0.57 20.52
N LEU A 179 12.89 0.61 20.22
CA LEU A 179 12.60 1.05 18.85
C LEU A 179 13.79 1.71 18.12
N THR A 180 15.02 1.40 18.52
CA THR A 180 16.26 2.00 17.96
C THR A 180 16.45 1.82 16.46
N LYS A 181 15.84 0.78 15.87
CA LYS A 181 15.94 0.44 14.43
C LYS A 181 14.74 0.92 13.60
N LEU A 182 13.80 1.63 14.21
CA LEU A 182 12.56 2.04 13.57
C LEU A 182 12.82 2.98 12.37
N LYS A 183 12.24 2.63 11.23
CA LYS A 183 12.32 3.40 9.97
C LYS A 183 10.94 3.83 9.47
N SER A 184 9.89 3.11 9.85
CA SER A 184 8.51 3.39 9.47
C SER A 184 7.60 3.29 10.70
N LEU A 185 6.77 4.31 10.90
CA LEU A 185 5.79 4.37 11.98
C LEU A 185 4.41 4.66 11.39
N THR A 186 3.43 3.84 11.72
CA THR A 186 2.02 4.06 11.44
C THR A 186 1.28 4.12 12.77
N LEU A 187 0.56 5.22 13.00
CA LEU A 187 -0.27 5.44 14.17
C LEU A 187 -1.74 5.48 13.76
N SER A 188 -2.54 4.55 14.23
CA SER A 188 -4.00 4.59 14.09
C SER A 188 -4.65 5.02 15.39
N LEU A 189 -5.31 6.18 15.39
CA LEU A 189 -5.89 6.82 16.57
C LEU A 189 -7.39 7.04 16.42
N SER A 190 -8.16 6.68 17.44
CA SER A 190 -9.55 7.07 17.57
C SER A 190 -9.69 8.39 18.33
N LEU A 191 -10.11 9.44 17.61
CA LEU A 191 -10.35 10.76 18.21
C LEU A 191 -11.77 10.93 18.79
N GLY A 192 -12.53 9.84 18.95
CA GLY A 192 -13.88 9.87 19.56
C GLY A 192 -13.89 9.98 21.10
N ASP A 193 -15.11 9.98 21.67
CA ASP A 193 -15.48 10.28 23.08
C ASP A 193 -14.90 9.35 24.17
N THR A 194 -13.87 8.56 23.88
CA THR A 194 -13.20 7.74 24.90
C THR A 194 -12.24 8.60 25.72
N ASN A 195 -12.34 8.44 27.06
CA ASN A 195 -11.43 9.05 28.04
C ASN A 195 -9.97 8.95 27.59
N ASN A 196 -9.19 10.03 27.79
CA ASN A 196 -7.75 10.07 27.51
C ASN A 196 -7.03 8.92 28.23
N ASN A 197 -6.66 7.87 27.49
CA ASN A 197 -5.94 6.74 28.03
C ASN A 197 -4.51 7.17 28.42
N GLU A 198 -4.14 6.98 29.69
CA GLU A 198 -2.83 7.42 30.21
C GLU A 198 -1.65 6.80 29.45
N ILE A 199 -1.77 5.53 29.06
CA ILE A 199 -0.73 4.79 28.32
C ILE A 199 -0.62 5.32 26.89
N GLU A 200 -1.74 5.60 26.24
CA GLU A 200 -1.74 6.27 24.93
C GLU A 200 -1.03 7.63 25.03
N GLN A 201 -1.35 8.42 26.04
CA GLN A 201 -0.76 9.73 26.25
C GLN A 201 0.72 9.65 26.60
N GLU A 202 1.15 8.67 27.39
CA GLU A 202 2.56 8.42 27.70
C GLU A 202 3.31 7.97 26.45
N PHE A 203 2.74 7.06 25.66
CA PHE A 203 3.33 6.56 24.42
C PHE A 203 3.54 7.69 23.41
N LEU A 204 2.49 8.47 23.12
CA LEU A 204 2.59 9.62 22.23
C LEU A 204 3.54 10.68 22.78
N GLY A 205 3.53 10.92 24.10
CA GLY A 205 4.44 11.86 24.75
C GLY A 205 5.90 11.42 24.61
N SER A 206 6.17 10.12 24.74
CA SER A 206 7.52 9.55 24.63
C SER A 206 8.05 9.61 23.20
N ILE A 207 7.20 9.36 22.19
CA ILE A 207 7.56 9.53 20.77
C ILE A 207 7.73 11.00 20.41
N ALA A 208 6.90 11.89 20.96
CA ALA A 208 7.00 13.33 20.73
C ALA A 208 8.26 13.95 21.37
N ASN A 209 8.87 13.26 22.35
CA ASN A 209 10.02 13.78 23.08
C ASN A 209 11.32 13.72 22.25
N ASN A 210 12.20 14.69 22.46
CA ASN A 210 13.36 14.95 21.61
C ASN A 210 14.37 13.79 21.50
N ASN A 211 14.38 12.86 22.45
CA ASN A 211 15.27 11.68 22.38
C ASN A 211 14.85 10.71 21.28
N PHE A 212 13.56 10.67 20.91
CA PHE A 212 13.05 9.85 19.81
C PHE A 212 13.35 10.46 18.42
N ASN A 213 13.64 11.76 18.37
CA ASN A 213 13.94 12.51 17.13
C ASN A 213 15.27 12.12 16.47
N ASN A 214 16.12 11.36 17.19
CA ASN A 214 17.36 10.79 16.65
C ASN A 214 17.14 9.47 15.89
N LEU A 215 15.93 8.94 15.87
CA LEU A 215 15.61 7.79 15.04
C LEU A 215 15.64 8.17 13.57
N ASN A 216 16.16 7.27 12.75
CA ASN A 216 16.19 7.41 11.31
C ASN A 216 14.80 7.14 10.69
N LEU A 217 13.74 7.73 11.25
CA LEU A 217 12.38 7.57 10.75
C LEU A 217 12.28 8.21 9.36
N ARG A 218 11.98 7.38 8.37
CA ARG A 218 11.86 7.78 6.97
C ARG A 218 10.42 7.87 6.51
N LYS A 219 9.52 7.12 7.16
CA LYS A 219 8.09 7.07 6.84
C LYS A 219 7.24 7.25 8.09
N LEU A 220 6.27 8.16 8.02
CA LEU A 220 5.27 8.38 9.04
C LEU A 220 3.88 8.32 8.40
N ILE A 221 3.02 7.47 8.94
CA ILE A 221 1.60 7.40 8.57
C ILE A 221 0.78 7.70 9.81
N ILE A 222 -0.20 8.59 9.68
CA ILE A 222 -1.17 8.89 10.72
C ILE A 222 -2.55 8.57 10.16
N ASP A 223 -3.34 7.79 10.90
CA ASP A 223 -4.69 7.41 10.55
C ASP A 223 -5.65 7.81 11.68
N LEU A 224 -6.55 8.75 11.39
CA LEU A 224 -7.45 9.34 12.37
C LEU A 224 -8.86 8.76 12.17
N THR A 225 -9.25 7.76 12.95
CA THR A 225 -10.46 6.95 12.67
C THR A 225 -11.80 7.61 13.03
N SER A 226 -11.84 8.93 13.32
CA SER A 226 -13.08 9.66 13.65
C SER A 226 -13.34 10.86 12.73
N LYS A 227 -14.57 10.93 12.20
CA LYS A 227 -15.04 12.04 11.35
C LYS A 227 -15.45 13.30 12.12
N LYS A 228 -15.60 13.23 13.44
CA LYS A 228 -16.03 14.37 14.26
C LYS A 228 -15.07 14.55 15.43
N LEU A 229 -14.47 15.74 15.50
CA LEU A 229 -13.83 16.20 16.72
C LEU A 229 -14.88 16.86 17.60
N VAL A 230 -15.21 16.18 18.69
CA VAL A 230 -15.87 16.83 19.82
C VAL A 230 -14.77 17.33 20.75
N GLY A 231 -14.28 18.56 20.51
CA GLY A 231 -13.61 19.49 21.43
C GLY A 231 -12.53 19.05 22.46
N GLN A 232 -12.19 17.77 22.64
CA GLN A 232 -11.60 17.27 23.90
C GLN A 232 -10.19 16.65 23.77
N LYS A 233 -9.63 16.49 22.56
CA LYS A 233 -8.29 15.88 22.35
C LYS A 233 -7.21 16.83 21.79
N ILE A 234 -7.22 18.10 22.20
CA ILE A 234 -6.18 19.09 21.81
C ILE A 234 -4.78 18.58 22.15
N ASN A 235 -4.58 18.03 23.35
CA ASN A 235 -3.28 17.51 23.79
C ASN A 235 -2.75 16.37 22.90
N THR A 236 -3.60 15.43 22.50
CA THR A 236 -3.24 14.37 21.54
C THR A 236 -2.77 14.97 20.22
N CYS A 237 -3.49 15.97 19.72
CA CYS A 237 -3.14 16.64 18.47
C CYS A 237 -1.81 17.39 18.57
N GLU A 238 -1.56 18.10 19.66
CA GLU A 238 -0.27 18.75 19.92
C GLU A 238 0.90 17.77 19.93
N LYS A 239 0.71 16.58 20.53
CA LYS A 239 1.72 15.52 20.49
C LYS A 239 1.97 15.03 19.07
N ILE A 240 0.93 14.85 18.26
CA ILE A 240 1.07 14.47 16.85
C ILE A 240 1.89 15.53 16.08
N TYR A 241 1.60 16.81 16.28
CA TYR A 241 2.35 17.90 15.65
C TYR A 241 3.82 17.86 16.04
N LYS A 242 4.12 17.69 17.35
CA LYS A 242 5.49 17.55 17.84
C LYS A 242 6.20 16.34 17.27
N ILE A 243 5.50 15.20 17.13
CA ILE A 243 6.04 14.01 16.47
C ILE A 243 6.48 14.36 15.07
N ILE A 244 5.61 14.96 14.24
CA ILE A 244 5.94 15.38 12.86
C ILE A 244 7.13 16.34 12.83
N GLN A 245 7.08 17.38 13.68
CA GLN A 245 8.11 18.41 13.76
C GLN A 245 9.46 17.85 14.19
N GLY A 246 9.51 16.78 14.97
CA GLY A 246 10.75 16.16 15.44
C GLY A 246 11.52 15.33 14.41
N GLN A 247 10.89 14.89 13.31
CA GLN A 247 11.48 13.87 12.42
C GLN A 247 12.38 14.46 11.32
N ASN A 248 13.65 14.75 11.64
CA ASN A 248 14.57 15.40 10.70
C ASN A 248 14.90 14.63 9.40
N LYS A 249 14.67 13.31 9.37
CA LYS A 249 14.98 12.45 8.21
C LYS A 249 13.72 11.92 7.51
N LEU A 250 12.56 12.48 7.83
CA LEU A 250 11.27 12.04 7.28
C LEU A 250 11.19 12.33 5.79
N LYS A 251 11.01 11.28 4.99
CA LYS A 251 10.90 11.37 3.52
C LYS A 251 9.48 11.18 3.02
N ILE A 252 8.73 10.29 3.66
CA ILE A 252 7.38 9.91 3.26
C ILE A 252 6.43 10.24 4.41
N PHE A 253 5.43 11.07 4.13
CA PHE A 253 4.36 11.38 5.05
C PHE A 253 3.02 10.95 4.44
N GLN A 254 2.20 10.26 5.22
CA GLN A 254 0.84 9.93 4.85
C GLN A 254 -0.12 10.29 5.99
N ILE A 255 -1.24 10.92 5.65
CA ILE A 255 -2.33 11.18 6.59
C ILE A 255 -3.62 10.59 6.01
N ARG A 256 -4.40 9.92 6.86
CA ARG A 256 -5.65 9.27 6.49
C ARG A 256 -6.79 9.73 7.39
N ASN A 257 -7.99 9.84 6.82
CA ASN A 257 -9.23 10.10 7.56
C ASN A 257 -9.20 11.40 8.39
N CYS A 258 -8.48 12.43 7.94
CA CYS A 258 -8.27 13.66 8.71
C CYS A 258 -9.37 14.69 8.44
N CYS A 259 -10.02 15.17 9.50
CA CYS A 259 -10.94 16.30 9.38
C CYS A 259 -10.21 17.63 9.14
N TYR A 260 -10.94 18.60 8.60
CA TYR A 260 -10.40 19.90 8.19
C TYR A 260 -9.72 20.68 9.32
N SER A 261 -10.27 20.63 10.54
CA SER A 261 -9.75 21.40 11.69
C SER A 261 -8.34 20.98 12.14
N LEU A 262 -7.93 19.73 11.89
CA LEU A 262 -6.58 19.25 12.20
C LEU A 262 -5.65 19.33 11.00
N LEU A 263 -6.19 19.12 9.79
CA LEU A 263 -5.38 19.01 8.59
C LEU A 263 -4.52 20.26 8.40
N ASN A 264 -5.07 21.46 8.64
CA ASN A 264 -4.31 22.70 8.53
C ASN A 264 -3.06 22.72 9.43
N ASN A 265 -3.19 22.32 10.70
CA ASN A 265 -2.09 22.29 11.65
C ASN A 265 -1.07 21.18 11.36
N ILE A 266 -1.55 20.04 10.84
CA ILE A 266 -0.68 18.97 10.33
C ILE A 266 0.16 19.50 9.17
N LEU A 267 -0.45 20.17 8.19
CA LEU A 267 0.27 20.73 7.05
C LEU A 267 1.28 21.81 7.47
N LEU A 268 0.93 22.69 8.40
CA LEU A 268 1.87 23.66 8.99
C LEU A 268 3.05 22.96 9.67
N SER A 269 2.81 21.84 10.35
CA SER A 269 3.87 21.06 11.01
C SER A 269 4.85 20.40 10.02
N LEU A 270 4.42 20.13 8.78
CA LEU A 270 5.30 19.58 7.74
C LEU A 270 6.34 20.59 7.26
N GLU A 271 6.11 21.90 7.42
CA GLU A 271 7.06 22.94 7.01
C GLU A 271 8.42 22.80 7.73
N PHE A 272 8.41 22.32 8.98
CA PHE A 272 9.63 22.01 9.73
C PHE A 272 10.49 20.95 9.03
N ARG A 273 9.88 20.11 8.19
CA ARG A 273 10.50 18.99 7.46
C ARG A 273 10.75 19.32 5.98
N LYS A 274 10.74 20.60 5.61
CA LYS A 274 10.91 21.11 4.24
C LYS A 274 12.10 20.58 3.45
N HIS A 275 13.21 20.24 4.12
CA HIS A 275 14.42 19.74 3.45
C HIS A 275 14.47 18.21 3.32
N SER A 276 13.60 17.47 4.00
CA SER A 276 13.67 16.00 3.99
C SER A 276 12.49 15.33 3.29
N LEU A 277 11.32 15.97 3.30
CA LEU A 277 10.10 15.41 2.69
C LEU A 277 10.22 15.33 1.17
N VAL A 278 9.88 14.15 0.65
CA VAL A 278 9.92 13.79 -0.78
C VAL A 278 8.54 13.34 -1.26
N HIS A 279 7.74 12.73 -0.39
CA HIS A 279 6.44 12.16 -0.73
C HIS A 279 5.39 12.55 0.31
N ILE A 280 4.26 13.07 -0.16
CA ILE A 280 3.07 13.34 0.65
C ILE A 280 1.87 12.65 0.03
N GLU A 281 1.16 11.89 0.85
CA GLU A 281 -0.10 11.24 0.49
C GLU A 281 -1.18 11.64 1.50
N ILE A 282 -2.27 12.21 1.00
CA ILE A 282 -3.41 12.64 1.83
C ILE A 282 -4.62 11.83 1.38
N VAL A 283 -5.20 11.08 2.32
CA VAL A 283 -6.27 10.11 2.05
C VAL A 283 -7.51 10.44 2.88
N LYS A 284 -8.70 10.40 2.29
CA LYS A 284 -10.00 10.55 2.99
C LYS A 284 -10.03 11.78 3.91
N SER A 285 -9.53 12.92 3.43
CA SER A 285 -9.37 14.12 4.26
C SER A 285 -10.11 15.32 3.69
N ASP A 286 -10.61 16.16 4.59
CA ASP A 286 -11.39 17.35 4.26
C ASP A 286 -10.49 18.60 4.27
N PHE A 287 -10.56 19.39 3.19
CA PHE A 287 -9.77 20.61 2.98
C PHE A 287 -10.56 21.92 3.18
N ILE A 288 -11.79 21.86 3.69
CA ILE A 288 -12.56 23.06 4.04
C ILE A 288 -11.73 23.98 4.95
N ASN A 289 -11.49 25.22 4.52
CA ASN A 289 -10.68 26.20 5.26
C ASN A 289 -9.20 25.81 5.52
N VAL A 290 -8.66 24.84 4.79
CA VAL A 290 -7.24 24.47 4.89
C VAL A 290 -6.38 25.37 4.00
N ASN A 291 -5.25 25.86 4.53
CA ASN A 291 -4.33 26.69 3.75
C ASN A 291 -3.24 25.84 3.08
N LEU A 292 -3.17 25.87 1.75
CA LEU A 292 -2.17 25.12 0.97
C LEU A 292 -0.78 25.78 0.94
N LYS A 293 -0.62 26.98 1.52
CA LYS A 293 0.67 27.71 1.56
C LYS A 293 1.81 26.87 2.12
N SER A 294 1.52 25.98 3.07
CA SER A 294 2.53 25.11 3.71
C SER A 294 3.26 24.20 2.72
N PHE A 295 2.64 23.87 1.57
CA PHE A 295 3.31 23.10 0.53
C PHE A 295 4.45 23.88 -0.13
N ASN A 296 4.31 25.20 -0.29
CA ASN A 296 5.20 25.99 -1.15
C ASN A 296 6.68 25.91 -0.74
N ASN A 297 6.93 25.66 0.54
CA ASN A 297 8.27 25.64 1.12
C ASN A 297 8.89 24.25 1.15
N LEU A 298 8.22 23.19 0.67
CA LEU A 298 8.70 21.81 0.71
C LEU A 298 9.67 21.50 -0.44
N TYR A 299 10.89 22.04 -0.38
CA TYR A 299 11.85 22.09 -1.50
C TYR A 299 12.14 20.77 -2.23
N ASN A 300 12.06 19.63 -1.53
CA ASN A 300 12.41 18.31 -2.07
C ASN A 300 11.19 17.45 -2.41
N LEU A 301 9.97 18.01 -2.38
CA LEU A 301 8.75 17.26 -2.68
C LEU A 301 8.71 16.84 -4.15
N GLU A 302 8.63 15.54 -4.40
CA GLU A 302 8.58 14.93 -5.73
C GLU A 302 7.25 14.20 -5.98
N TYR A 303 6.57 13.74 -4.94
CA TYR A 303 5.34 12.95 -5.05
C TYR A 303 4.23 13.58 -4.20
N LEU A 304 3.11 13.91 -4.83
CA LEU A 304 1.92 14.45 -4.16
C LEU A 304 0.68 13.67 -4.59
N ILE A 305 0.01 13.03 -3.64
CA ILE A 305 -1.15 12.18 -3.90
C ILE A 305 -2.31 12.63 -3.03
N PHE A 306 -3.46 12.87 -3.67
CA PHE A 306 -4.74 13.09 -3.01
C PHE A 306 -5.68 11.94 -3.34
N GLU A 307 -6.16 11.23 -2.33
CA GLU A 307 -7.11 10.12 -2.47
C GLU A 307 -8.36 10.34 -1.61
N SER A 308 -9.54 10.36 -2.21
CA SER A 308 -10.82 10.52 -1.51
C SER A 308 -10.89 11.78 -0.65
N CYS A 309 -10.22 12.85 -1.08
CA CYS A 309 -10.23 14.14 -0.41
C CYS A 309 -11.35 15.04 -0.94
N GLU A 310 -11.84 15.95 -0.10
CA GLU A 310 -12.95 16.84 -0.43
C GLU A 310 -12.66 18.28 -0.03
N GLY A 311 -13.42 19.24 -0.56
CA GLY A 311 -13.49 20.59 0.01
C GLY A 311 -12.39 21.57 -0.38
N ILE A 312 -11.55 21.27 -1.38
CA ILE A 312 -10.60 22.26 -1.93
C ILE A 312 -11.36 23.25 -2.84
N LEU A 313 -11.16 24.53 -2.58
CA LEU A 313 -11.67 25.65 -3.36
C LEU A 313 -10.59 26.19 -4.33
N LEU A 314 -11.05 26.80 -5.42
CA LEU A 314 -10.17 27.40 -6.44
C LEU A 314 -9.23 28.46 -5.84
N SER A 315 -9.76 29.31 -4.95
CA SER A 315 -9.00 30.38 -4.28
C SER A 315 -7.87 29.84 -3.40
N GLN A 316 -8.03 28.67 -2.80
CA GLN A 316 -6.98 28.04 -1.99
C GLN A 316 -5.80 27.56 -2.85
N CYS A 317 -6.03 27.28 -4.13
CA CYS A 317 -5.00 26.78 -5.05
C CYS A 317 -4.12 27.89 -5.64
N GLU A 318 -4.57 29.14 -5.64
CA GLU A 318 -3.80 30.27 -6.19
C GLU A 318 -2.42 30.42 -5.56
N ILE A 319 -2.29 30.04 -4.29
CA ILE A 319 -1.03 30.13 -3.56
C ILE A 319 0.03 29.16 -4.09
N LEU A 320 -0.37 28.07 -4.76
CA LEU A 320 0.53 27.04 -5.27
C LEU A 320 1.39 27.52 -6.44
N LYS A 321 1.06 28.66 -7.06
CA LYS A 321 1.93 29.29 -8.08
C LYS A 321 3.30 29.69 -7.55
N PHE A 322 3.44 29.77 -6.23
CA PHE A 322 4.70 30.07 -5.54
C PHE A 322 5.40 28.80 -4.99
N ALA A 323 4.95 27.61 -5.40
CA ALA A 323 5.60 26.37 -5.03
C ALA A 323 7.03 26.32 -5.56
N SER A 324 7.98 25.99 -4.67
CA SER A 324 9.42 25.95 -5.00
C SER A 324 9.91 24.57 -5.46
N PHE A 325 9.09 23.53 -5.27
CA PHE A 325 9.45 22.14 -5.55
C PHE A 325 9.09 21.71 -6.96
N LYS A 326 9.66 20.59 -7.40
CA LYS A 326 9.45 20.00 -8.73
C LYS A 326 8.88 18.59 -8.60
N LEU A 327 7.59 18.43 -8.90
CA LEU A 327 6.92 17.15 -8.81
C LEU A 327 7.31 16.22 -9.96
N LYS A 328 7.59 14.97 -9.62
CA LYS A 328 7.64 13.85 -10.57
C LYS A 328 6.26 13.22 -10.74
N GLU A 329 5.48 13.14 -9.67
CA GLU A 329 4.15 12.53 -9.66
C GLU A 329 3.11 13.36 -8.92
N LEU A 330 1.94 13.48 -9.56
CA LEU A 330 0.75 14.11 -9.03
C LEU A 330 -0.43 13.19 -9.31
N SER A 331 -1.17 12.83 -8.27
CA SER A 331 -2.30 11.89 -8.41
C SER A 331 -3.55 12.40 -7.72
N PHE A 332 -4.66 12.34 -8.45
CA PHE A 332 -5.99 12.64 -7.96
C PHE A 332 -6.83 11.36 -8.05
N ILE A 333 -7.25 10.82 -6.92
CA ILE A 333 -7.99 9.57 -6.83
C ILE A 333 -9.26 9.81 -6.04
N ARG A 334 -10.44 9.63 -6.63
CA ARG A 334 -11.77 9.75 -6.03
C ARG A 334 -12.00 11.04 -5.24
N ASN A 335 -11.43 12.16 -5.68
CA ASN A 335 -11.55 13.43 -4.97
C ASN A 335 -12.85 14.15 -5.31
N GLU A 336 -13.43 14.81 -4.32
CA GLU A 336 -14.70 15.52 -4.41
C GLU A 336 -14.46 17.04 -4.33
N TRP A 337 -14.09 17.64 -5.45
CA TRP A 337 -14.02 19.08 -5.67
C TRP A 337 -14.24 19.43 -7.14
N ASN A 338 -14.42 20.72 -7.44
CA ASN A 338 -14.67 21.19 -8.81
C ASN A 338 -13.48 20.84 -9.75
N ALA A 339 -13.75 20.41 -10.99
CA ALA A 339 -12.75 20.10 -12.01
C ALA A 339 -11.76 21.26 -12.30
N ASP A 340 -12.19 22.50 -12.09
CA ASP A 340 -11.35 23.70 -12.22
C ASP A 340 -10.21 23.71 -11.19
N VAL A 341 -10.41 23.12 -10.01
CA VAL A 341 -9.38 22.98 -8.97
C VAL A 341 -8.24 22.12 -9.48
N THR A 342 -8.56 20.92 -10.00
CA THR A 342 -7.56 20.00 -10.59
C THR A 342 -6.84 20.67 -11.75
N SER A 343 -7.59 21.38 -12.61
CA SER A 343 -7.05 22.11 -13.75
C SER A 343 -6.09 23.22 -13.33
N LEU A 344 -6.38 23.94 -12.24
CA LEU A 344 -5.54 24.99 -11.69
C LEU A 344 -4.28 24.44 -11.01
N MET A 345 -4.39 23.32 -10.28
CA MET A 345 -3.22 22.63 -9.72
C MET A 345 -2.26 22.16 -10.81
N ILE A 346 -2.77 21.60 -11.91
CA ILE A 346 -1.95 21.20 -13.07
C ILE A 346 -1.26 22.41 -13.69
N LYS A 347 -1.95 23.54 -13.82
CA LYS A 347 -1.35 24.78 -14.33
C LYS A 347 -0.14 25.21 -13.49
N TYR A 348 -0.20 25.09 -12.17
CA TYR A 348 0.89 25.55 -11.29
C TYR A 348 1.96 24.50 -11.02
N LEU A 349 1.63 23.21 -11.02
CA LEU A 349 2.55 22.13 -10.61
C LEU A 349 3.00 21.24 -11.78
N GLY A 350 2.46 21.47 -12.98
CA GLY A 350 2.61 20.58 -14.13
C GLY A 350 3.97 20.60 -14.83
N GLU A 351 4.74 21.68 -14.73
CA GLU A 351 5.93 21.90 -15.58
C GLU A 351 6.96 20.76 -15.50
N SER A 352 7.20 20.27 -14.28
CA SER A 352 8.19 19.22 -14.00
C SER A 352 7.62 17.80 -14.01
N LEU A 353 6.30 17.67 -14.19
CA LEU A 353 5.57 16.45 -13.95
C LEU A 353 5.90 15.36 -14.97
N GLN A 354 6.22 14.16 -14.48
CA GLN A 354 6.52 12.99 -15.32
C GLN A 354 5.37 12.00 -15.33
N LYS A 355 4.62 11.91 -14.22
CA LYS A 355 3.49 11.00 -14.02
C LYS A 355 2.28 11.76 -13.49
N LEU A 356 1.15 11.60 -14.16
CA LEU A 356 -0.12 12.19 -13.77
C LEU A 356 -1.21 11.13 -13.70
N LEU A 357 -2.01 11.18 -12.64
CA LEU A 357 -3.23 10.39 -12.51
C LEU A 357 -4.42 11.32 -12.30
N ILE A 358 -5.39 11.21 -13.19
CA ILE A 358 -6.64 11.98 -13.17
C ILE A 358 -7.85 11.06 -13.23
N GLU A 359 -9.00 11.61 -12.86
CA GLU A 359 -10.29 10.94 -12.99
C GLU A 359 -11.27 11.82 -13.77
N ASP A 360 -12.20 11.17 -14.47
CA ASP A 360 -13.33 11.76 -15.20
C ASP A 360 -12.94 13.04 -15.99
N PRO A 361 -12.13 12.89 -17.06
CA PRO A 361 -11.47 14.01 -17.72
C PRO A 361 -12.46 14.95 -18.42
N THR A 362 -12.21 16.26 -18.34
CA THR A 362 -12.90 17.30 -19.11
C THR A 362 -12.01 17.84 -20.23
N ILE A 363 -12.60 18.54 -21.21
CA ILE A 363 -11.83 19.19 -22.30
C ILE A 363 -10.76 20.12 -21.70
N GLN A 364 -11.19 21.03 -20.81
CA GLN A 364 -10.31 22.01 -20.17
C GLN A 364 -9.13 21.34 -19.44
N LEU A 365 -9.37 20.21 -18.79
CA LEU A 365 -8.33 19.46 -18.09
C LEU A 365 -7.28 18.91 -19.06
N ILE A 366 -7.71 18.28 -20.15
CA ILE A 366 -6.79 17.72 -21.18
C ILE A 366 -6.00 18.83 -21.87
N GLU A 367 -6.63 19.97 -22.19
CA GLU A 367 -5.94 21.13 -22.74
C GLU A 367 -4.88 21.68 -21.77
N ASN A 368 -5.21 21.78 -20.48
CA ASN A 368 -4.24 22.20 -19.46
C ASN A 368 -3.07 21.23 -19.35
N ILE A 369 -3.32 19.91 -19.40
CA ILE A 369 -2.23 18.91 -19.41
C ILE A 369 -1.34 19.12 -20.63
N SER A 370 -1.92 19.30 -21.81
CA SER A 370 -1.17 19.55 -23.04
C SER A 370 -0.35 20.84 -22.98
N MET A 371 -0.84 21.87 -22.29
CA MET A 371 -0.21 23.19 -22.23
C MET A 371 0.85 23.29 -21.13
N TYR A 372 0.58 22.72 -19.94
CA TYR A 372 1.36 22.96 -18.74
C TYR A 372 2.20 21.76 -18.29
N CYS A 373 2.07 20.58 -18.91
CA CYS A 373 2.86 19.38 -18.58
C CYS A 373 3.78 18.95 -19.75
N PRO A 374 4.79 19.76 -20.14
CA PRO A 374 5.64 19.44 -21.29
C PRO A 374 6.53 18.21 -21.08
N ASN A 375 6.82 17.84 -19.83
CA ASN A 375 7.69 16.72 -19.46
C ASN A 375 6.92 15.43 -19.11
N LEU A 376 5.60 15.40 -19.35
CA LEU A 376 4.74 14.28 -18.96
C LEU A 376 5.03 13.05 -19.81
N ILE A 377 5.36 11.93 -19.16
CA ILE A 377 5.67 10.66 -19.81
C ILE A 377 4.49 9.69 -19.66
N PHE A 378 3.87 9.66 -18.49
CA PHE A 378 2.80 8.73 -18.12
C PHE A 378 1.54 9.47 -17.70
N LEU A 379 0.42 9.10 -18.32
CA LEU A 379 -0.91 9.54 -17.92
C LEU A 379 -1.79 8.34 -17.59
N GLU A 380 -2.35 8.30 -16.39
CA GLU A 380 -3.45 7.40 -16.04
C GLU A 380 -4.76 8.19 -15.97
N ILE A 381 -5.73 7.75 -16.78
CA ILE A 381 -7.09 8.28 -16.80
C ILE A 381 -8.01 7.22 -16.21
N ARG A 382 -8.66 7.55 -15.10
CA ARG A 382 -9.72 6.72 -14.52
C ARG A 382 -11.09 7.29 -14.85
N ILE A 383 -11.98 6.42 -15.26
CA ILE A 383 -13.29 6.78 -15.80
C ILE A 383 -14.32 6.01 -14.96
N TYR A 384 -14.96 6.71 -14.02
CA TYR A 384 -15.98 6.12 -13.12
C TYR A 384 -17.39 6.53 -13.50
N LEU A 385 -17.54 7.76 -14.02
CA LEU A 385 -18.81 8.32 -14.47
C LEU A 385 -18.81 8.53 -15.99
N TYR A 386 -19.97 8.82 -16.56
CA TYR A 386 -20.11 9.10 -17.99
C TYR A 386 -19.06 10.12 -18.48
N VAL A 387 -18.35 9.77 -19.56
CA VAL A 387 -17.34 10.64 -20.19
C VAL A 387 -17.93 11.21 -21.46
N ASP A 388 -17.85 12.53 -21.60
CA ASP A 388 -18.13 13.18 -22.87
C ASP A 388 -17.08 12.77 -23.92
N LEU A 389 -17.55 12.13 -24.99
CA LEU A 389 -16.71 11.65 -26.09
C LEU A 389 -15.91 12.77 -26.77
N SER A 390 -16.39 14.02 -26.68
CA SER A 390 -15.68 15.19 -27.21
C SER A 390 -14.28 15.34 -26.62
N VAL A 391 -14.08 14.94 -25.35
CA VAL A 391 -12.80 14.99 -24.63
C VAL A 391 -11.72 14.17 -25.33
N LEU A 392 -12.10 13.04 -25.95
CA LEU A 392 -11.17 12.15 -26.62
C LEU A 392 -10.45 12.84 -27.78
N SER A 393 -11.12 13.78 -28.46
CA SER A 393 -10.55 14.52 -29.58
C SER A 393 -9.36 15.41 -29.21
N PHE A 394 -9.23 15.76 -27.92
CA PHE A 394 -8.15 16.56 -27.39
C PHE A 394 -6.94 15.72 -26.96
N LEU A 395 -7.10 14.39 -26.81
CA LEU A 395 -5.99 13.51 -26.46
C LEU A 395 -4.86 13.56 -27.48
N LYS A 396 -5.17 13.79 -28.76
CA LYS A 396 -4.20 13.90 -29.86
C LYS A 396 -3.12 14.98 -29.65
N ASN A 397 -3.41 15.97 -28.80
CA ASN A 397 -2.51 17.08 -28.50
C ASN A 397 -1.45 16.70 -27.44
N LEU A 398 -1.66 15.60 -26.71
CA LEU A 398 -0.79 15.17 -25.64
C LEU A 398 0.56 14.66 -26.15
N ARG A 399 1.64 15.02 -25.44
CA ARG A 399 3.01 14.61 -25.75
C ARG A 399 3.53 13.53 -24.81
N ILE A 400 2.66 12.57 -24.48
CA ILE A 400 2.96 11.47 -23.56
C ILE A 400 3.44 10.21 -24.29
N ARG A 401 4.09 9.29 -23.57
CA ARG A 401 4.55 7.99 -24.11
C ARG A 401 3.68 6.82 -23.61
N ILE A 402 3.14 6.93 -22.41
CA ILE A 402 2.40 5.86 -21.73
C ILE A 402 1.01 6.35 -21.36
N LEU A 403 -0.01 5.61 -21.78
CA LEU A 403 -1.41 5.88 -21.44
C LEU A 403 -2.02 4.67 -20.76
N ASN A 404 -2.51 4.86 -19.54
CA ASN A 404 -3.28 3.86 -18.81
C ASN A 404 -4.72 4.33 -18.68
N ILE A 405 -5.67 3.50 -19.11
CA ILE A 405 -7.09 3.80 -19.05
C ILE A 405 -7.76 2.77 -18.14
N LYS A 406 -8.39 3.25 -17.06
CA LYS A 406 -9.17 2.43 -16.15
C LYS A 406 -10.64 2.79 -16.24
N ILE A 407 -11.51 1.84 -16.54
CA ILE A 407 -12.95 2.07 -16.75
C ILE A 407 -13.75 1.25 -15.74
N SER A 408 -14.68 1.92 -15.04
CA SER A 408 -15.51 1.32 -14.00
C SER A 408 -17.01 1.28 -14.33
N TYR A 409 -17.43 1.61 -15.56
CA TYR A 409 -18.83 1.45 -16.01
C TYR A 409 -18.89 0.92 -17.45
N ASN A 410 -20.11 0.63 -17.94
CA ASN A 410 -20.30 0.11 -19.30
C ASN A 410 -20.14 1.20 -20.36
N ILE A 411 -19.06 1.10 -21.12
CA ILE A 411 -18.75 1.98 -22.25
C ILE A 411 -19.08 1.28 -23.57
N ASP A 412 -19.64 2.00 -24.54
CA ASP A 412 -20.00 1.46 -25.85
C ASP A 412 -18.78 1.27 -26.78
N LYS A 413 -19.03 0.74 -27.99
CA LYS A 413 -17.97 0.60 -29.01
C LYS A 413 -17.50 1.94 -29.58
N ILE A 414 -18.38 2.93 -29.62
CA ILE A 414 -18.11 4.24 -30.22
C ILE A 414 -16.98 4.95 -29.46
N PHE A 415 -16.94 4.81 -28.14
CA PHE A 415 -15.82 5.28 -27.33
C PHE A 415 -14.47 4.73 -27.80
N PHE A 416 -14.37 3.42 -28.05
CA PHE A 416 -13.10 2.79 -28.44
C PHE A 416 -12.67 3.20 -29.85
N ILE A 417 -13.61 3.39 -30.77
CA ILE A 417 -13.35 3.94 -32.11
C ILE A 417 -12.84 5.37 -31.98
N ASN A 418 -13.53 6.22 -31.22
CA ASN A 418 -13.14 7.61 -31.03
C ASN A 418 -11.79 7.73 -30.31
N LEU A 419 -11.53 6.88 -29.33
CA LEU A 419 -10.24 6.81 -28.65
C LEU A 419 -9.15 6.42 -29.64
N ALA A 420 -9.33 5.33 -30.38
CA ALA A 420 -8.36 4.84 -31.36
C ALA A 420 -7.98 5.90 -32.39
N ASN A 421 -8.96 6.65 -32.90
CA ASN A 421 -8.78 7.72 -33.88
C ASN A 421 -8.08 8.96 -33.33
N ASN A 422 -8.06 9.16 -32.01
CA ASN A 422 -7.52 10.37 -31.38
C ASN A 422 -6.34 10.12 -30.44
N ILE A 423 -5.80 8.90 -30.38
CA ILE A 423 -4.57 8.64 -29.64
C ILE A 423 -3.36 9.23 -30.41
N PRO A 424 -2.49 10.01 -29.74
CA PRO A 424 -1.24 10.47 -30.33
C PRO A 424 -0.32 9.33 -30.77
N ILE A 425 0.31 9.48 -31.93
CA ILE A 425 1.30 8.54 -32.47
C ILE A 425 2.51 8.29 -31.54
N ASN A 426 2.79 9.25 -30.64
CA ASN A 426 3.90 9.19 -29.68
C ASN A 426 3.64 8.18 -28.54
N ILE A 427 2.39 7.76 -28.34
CA ILE A 427 2.05 6.78 -27.31
C ILE A 427 2.51 5.41 -27.80
N SER A 428 3.53 4.86 -27.15
CA SER A 428 4.07 3.52 -27.49
C SER A 428 3.60 2.44 -26.51
N LYS A 429 3.05 2.83 -25.36
CA LYS A 429 2.60 1.88 -24.34
C LYS A 429 1.17 2.21 -23.93
N ILE A 430 0.28 1.25 -24.09
CA ILE A 430 -1.13 1.40 -23.71
C ILE A 430 -1.57 0.30 -22.76
N SER A 431 -2.38 0.66 -21.77
CA SER A 431 -2.93 -0.26 -20.79
C SER A 431 -4.42 -0.02 -20.58
N PHE A 432 -5.22 -1.08 -20.56
CA PHE A 432 -6.65 -1.04 -20.26
C PHE A 432 -6.97 -1.91 -19.04
N SER A 433 -7.59 -1.30 -18.02
CA SER A 433 -8.16 -2.02 -16.85
C SER A 433 -9.66 -1.77 -16.78
N ILE A 434 -10.47 -2.81 -16.96
CA ILE A 434 -11.92 -2.64 -17.07
C ILE A 434 -12.59 -3.56 -16.06
N TYR A 435 -13.35 -2.99 -15.11
CA TYR A 435 -13.77 -3.68 -13.89
C TYR A 435 -15.22 -4.20 -13.93
N PHE A 436 -16.12 -3.51 -14.65
CA PHE A 436 -17.55 -3.80 -14.65
C PHE A 436 -18.12 -4.14 -16.04
N CYS A 437 -17.26 -4.23 -17.06
CA CYS A 437 -17.71 -4.68 -18.37
C CYS A 437 -17.54 -6.19 -18.50
N ASP A 438 -18.57 -6.81 -19.06
CA ASP A 438 -18.39 -7.79 -20.12
C ASP A 438 -17.52 -7.10 -21.19
N PHE A 439 -16.18 -7.11 -21.02
CA PHE A 439 -15.25 -6.49 -21.98
C PHE A 439 -15.27 -7.35 -23.22
N ARG A 440 -16.33 -7.17 -24.02
CA ARG A 440 -16.51 -7.98 -25.21
C ARG A 440 -15.35 -7.69 -26.14
N LEU A 441 -14.69 -8.74 -26.60
CA LEU A 441 -13.71 -8.76 -27.69
C LEU A 441 -13.99 -7.74 -28.78
N SER A 442 -15.27 -7.60 -29.15
CA SER A 442 -15.72 -6.63 -30.14
C SER A 442 -15.29 -5.18 -29.88
N LYS A 443 -15.20 -4.71 -28.62
CA LYS A 443 -14.79 -3.34 -28.27
C LYS A 443 -13.28 -3.14 -28.46
N LEU A 444 -12.49 -4.14 -28.06
CA LEU A 444 -11.04 -4.12 -28.28
C LEU A 444 -10.69 -4.30 -29.75
N LYS A 445 -11.48 -5.09 -30.48
CA LYS A 445 -11.39 -5.21 -31.94
C LYS A 445 -11.49 -3.84 -32.59
N GLU A 446 -12.56 -3.08 -32.30
CA GLU A 446 -12.71 -1.72 -32.84
C GLU A 446 -11.50 -0.85 -32.48
N PHE A 447 -10.99 -0.96 -31.26
CA PHE A 447 -9.81 -0.20 -30.85
C PHE A 447 -8.56 -0.55 -31.68
N LEU A 448 -8.19 -1.84 -31.71
CA LEU A 448 -6.97 -2.30 -32.38
C LEU A 448 -7.07 -2.17 -33.91
N GLU A 449 -8.26 -2.24 -34.49
CA GLU A 449 -8.45 -2.05 -35.93
C GLU A 449 -8.36 -0.58 -36.36
N ASN A 450 -8.64 0.38 -35.48
CA ASN A 450 -8.63 1.80 -35.82
C ASN A 450 -7.42 2.57 -35.28
N CYS A 451 -6.67 2.03 -34.32
CA CYS A 451 -5.54 2.72 -33.71
C CYS A 451 -4.29 2.73 -34.61
N HIS A 452 -3.35 3.60 -34.28
CA HIS A 452 -2.07 3.66 -34.98
C HIS A 452 -1.19 2.42 -34.72
N ASN A 453 -0.21 2.22 -35.60
CA ASN A 453 0.58 0.99 -35.71
C ASN A 453 1.95 1.08 -35.02
N SER A 454 2.06 1.80 -33.90
CA SER A 454 3.36 2.05 -33.24
C SER A 454 3.42 1.62 -31.78
N PHE A 455 2.45 0.83 -31.30
CA PHE A 455 2.52 0.32 -29.93
C PHE A 455 3.64 -0.71 -29.79
N GLU A 456 4.50 -0.49 -28.80
CA GLU A 456 5.51 -1.42 -28.33
C GLU A 456 4.95 -2.32 -27.22
N ILE A 457 4.00 -1.81 -26.42
CA ILE A 457 3.38 -2.53 -25.31
C ILE A 457 1.87 -2.34 -25.33
N ILE A 458 1.14 -3.45 -25.31
CA ILE A 458 -0.30 -3.49 -25.11
C ILE A 458 -0.57 -4.33 -23.86
N ASN A 459 -1.16 -3.72 -22.83
CA ASN A 459 -1.49 -4.39 -21.57
C ASN A 459 -3.01 -4.43 -21.35
N LEU A 460 -3.59 -5.63 -21.26
CA LEU A 460 -5.03 -5.82 -21.24
C LEU A 460 -5.43 -6.62 -20.02
N ASN A 461 -6.32 -6.06 -19.20
CA ASN A 461 -6.96 -6.77 -18.10
C ASN A 461 -8.04 -7.73 -18.63
N HIS A 462 -7.65 -8.64 -19.52
CA HIS A 462 -8.52 -9.61 -20.19
C HIS A 462 -7.88 -10.99 -20.23
N ILE A 463 -8.70 -12.03 -20.20
CA ILE A 463 -8.27 -13.43 -20.27
C ILE A 463 -7.82 -13.75 -21.71
N ILE A 464 -6.93 -14.74 -21.86
CA ILE A 464 -6.59 -15.26 -23.19
C ILE A 464 -7.81 -15.96 -23.81
N GLU A 465 -8.16 -15.55 -25.02
CA GLU A 465 -9.20 -16.15 -25.85
C GLU A 465 -8.76 -16.18 -27.31
N TYR A 466 -9.14 -17.22 -28.06
CA TYR A 466 -8.74 -17.40 -29.47
C TYR A 466 -8.93 -16.14 -30.34
N GLN A 467 -10.14 -15.55 -30.32
CA GLN A 467 -10.47 -14.38 -31.15
C GLN A 467 -9.61 -13.16 -30.80
N LEU A 468 -9.20 -13.02 -29.53
CA LEU A 468 -8.33 -11.94 -29.10
C LEU A 468 -6.93 -12.08 -29.70
N LEU A 469 -6.39 -13.29 -29.65
CA LEU A 469 -5.08 -13.59 -30.22
C LEU A 469 -5.07 -13.35 -31.73
N GLU A 470 -6.17 -13.65 -32.42
CA GLU A 470 -6.32 -13.34 -33.86
C GLU A 470 -6.28 -11.84 -34.14
N ILE A 471 -7.03 -11.03 -33.37
CA ILE A 471 -7.03 -9.57 -33.49
C ILE A 471 -5.63 -9.00 -33.21
N VAL A 472 -4.95 -9.50 -32.17
CA VAL A 472 -3.60 -9.07 -31.83
C VAL A 472 -2.59 -9.47 -32.91
N LEU A 473 -2.71 -10.68 -33.47
CA LEU A 473 -1.85 -11.13 -34.57
C LEU A 473 -2.03 -10.24 -35.81
N ASN A 474 -3.26 -9.91 -36.17
CA ASN A 474 -3.57 -8.98 -37.26
C ASN A 474 -2.96 -7.58 -37.00
N TYR A 475 -3.03 -7.10 -35.76
CA TYR A 475 -2.38 -5.85 -35.37
C TYR A 475 -0.85 -5.92 -35.54
N ILE A 476 -0.22 -7.01 -35.08
CA ILE A 476 1.25 -7.22 -35.17
C ILE A 476 1.69 -7.19 -36.64
N GLU A 477 0.93 -7.86 -37.52
CA GLU A 477 1.21 -7.88 -38.96
C GLU A 477 1.05 -6.52 -39.61
N ARG A 478 -0.04 -5.82 -39.32
CA ARG A 478 -0.28 -4.47 -39.82
C ARG A 478 0.74 -3.44 -39.31
N SER A 479 1.31 -3.69 -38.13
CA SER A 479 2.28 -2.80 -37.46
C SER A 479 3.73 -3.11 -37.76
N ASN A 480 4.02 -3.97 -38.73
CA ASN A 480 5.38 -4.39 -39.05
C ASN A 480 6.14 -4.91 -37.82
N ASN A 481 5.46 -5.65 -36.94
CA ASN A 481 5.98 -6.19 -35.69
C ASN A 481 6.48 -5.12 -34.69
N SER A 482 5.79 -3.98 -34.59
CA SER A 482 6.14 -2.95 -33.58
C SER A 482 5.96 -3.43 -32.14
N LEU A 483 5.00 -4.33 -31.92
CA LEU A 483 4.66 -4.87 -30.61
C LEU A 483 5.79 -5.75 -30.08
N LYS A 484 6.26 -5.47 -28.85
CA LYS A 484 7.31 -6.22 -28.17
C LYS A 484 6.77 -6.99 -26.98
N LEU A 485 5.71 -6.49 -26.35
CA LEU A 485 5.18 -7.05 -25.11
C LEU A 485 3.65 -6.99 -25.09
N LEU A 486 3.03 -8.13 -24.79
CA LEU A 486 1.60 -8.29 -24.62
C LEU A 486 1.27 -8.73 -23.19
N GLY A 487 0.46 -7.93 -22.50
CA GLY A 487 0.00 -8.22 -21.15
C GLY A 487 -1.41 -8.77 -21.12
N MET A 488 -1.61 -9.91 -20.47
CA MET A 488 -2.92 -10.57 -20.37
C MET A 488 -3.11 -11.23 -19.00
N MET A 489 -4.35 -11.45 -18.59
CA MET A 489 -4.66 -12.17 -17.35
C MET A 489 -4.60 -13.69 -17.53
N LYS A 490 -4.29 -14.41 -16.45
CA LYS A 490 -4.52 -15.85 -16.30
C LYS A 490 -3.71 -16.70 -17.31
N LEU A 491 -2.42 -16.41 -17.46
CA LEU A 491 -1.51 -17.22 -18.29
C LEU A 491 -1.37 -18.66 -17.79
N ASN A 492 -1.72 -18.91 -16.53
CA ASN A 492 -1.62 -20.23 -15.90
C ASN A 492 -2.85 -21.13 -16.15
N GLU A 493 -3.87 -20.66 -16.88
CA GLU A 493 -5.03 -21.49 -17.26
C GLU A 493 -4.71 -22.40 -18.46
N LYS A 494 -5.40 -23.55 -18.56
CA LYS A 494 -5.19 -24.50 -19.67
C LYS A 494 -5.74 -23.92 -20.97
N LEU A 495 -4.86 -23.50 -21.87
CA LEU A 495 -5.19 -23.08 -23.23
C LEU A 495 -5.59 -24.29 -24.09
N ASN A 496 -6.52 -24.08 -25.03
CA ASN A 496 -6.80 -25.09 -26.06
C ASN A 496 -5.72 -25.08 -27.16
N ASP A 497 -5.67 -26.14 -27.99
CA ASP A 497 -4.64 -26.30 -29.02
C ASP A 497 -4.61 -25.14 -30.04
N LYS A 498 -5.78 -24.55 -30.33
CA LYS A 498 -5.89 -23.43 -31.28
C LYS A 498 -5.31 -22.14 -30.68
N GLU A 499 -5.60 -21.86 -29.42
CA GLU A 499 -5.03 -20.74 -28.66
C GLU A 499 -3.52 -20.88 -28.53
N LEU A 500 -3.03 -22.07 -28.16
CA LEU A 500 -1.61 -22.33 -28.05
C LEU A 500 -0.88 -22.10 -29.39
N LYS A 501 -1.51 -22.52 -30.50
CA LYS A 501 -0.94 -22.29 -31.85
C LYS A 501 -0.84 -20.81 -32.19
N LEU A 502 -1.88 -20.02 -31.95
CA LEU A 502 -1.84 -18.56 -32.18
C LEU A 502 -0.85 -17.87 -31.25
N LEU A 503 -0.79 -18.30 -29.99
CA LEU A 503 0.14 -17.77 -29.00
C LEU A 503 1.59 -18.00 -29.44
N ASN A 504 1.92 -19.22 -29.88
CA ASN A 504 3.24 -19.54 -30.43
C ASN A 504 3.56 -18.71 -31.70
N GLN A 505 2.57 -18.39 -32.54
CA GLN A 505 2.78 -17.52 -33.69
C GLN A 505 3.10 -16.07 -33.28
N ILE A 506 2.41 -15.56 -32.27
CA ILE A 506 2.68 -14.23 -31.69
C ILE A 506 4.09 -14.18 -31.10
N GLU A 507 4.48 -15.20 -30.32
CA GLU A 507 5.82 -15.31 -29.75
C GLU A 507 6.91 -15.45 -30.82
N ALA A 508 6.64 -16.20 -31.91
CA ALA A 508 7.55 -16.33 -33.04
C ALA A 508 7.79 -15.00 -33.78
N LYS A 509 6.86 -14.05 -33.69
CA LYS A 509 7.04 -12.67 -34.18
C LYS A 509 7.83 -11.77 -33.21
N GLY A 510 8.36 -12.33 -32.10
CA GLY A 510 9.21 -11.63 -31.13
C GLY A 510 8.45 -10.95 -30.00
N VAL A 511 7.15 -11.22 -29.84
CA VAL A 511 6.33 -10.64 -28.77
C VAL A 511 6.44 -11.46 -27.50
N LYS A 512 6.84 -10.83 -26.39
CA LYS A 512 6.84 -11.47 -25.07
C LYS A 512 5.46 -11.35 -24.42
N ILE A 513 4.87 -12.47 -24.03
CA ILE A 513 3.60 -12.50 -23.31
C ILE A 513 3.87 -12.59 -21.81
N VAL A 514 3.20 -11.74 -21.03
CA VAL A 514 3.37 -11.68 -19.58
C VAL A 514 2.05 -11.44 -18.85
N GLU A 515 1.99 -11.78 -17.56
CA GLU A 515 0.82 -11.53 -16.74
C GLU A 515 0.50 -10.03 -16.68
N PHE A 516 -0.77 -9.65 -16.79
CA PHE A 516 -1.24 -8.27 -16.79
C PHE A 516 -0.64 -7.45 -15.63
N ASN A 517 -0.66 -8.03 -14.43
CA ASN A 517 -0.14 -7.39 -13.21
C ASN A 517 1.39 -7.30 -13.18
N SER A 518 2.12 -8.02 -14.04
CA SER A 518 3.57 -7.96 -14.14
C SER A 518 4.08 -6.75 -14.92
N ILE A 519 3.22 -6.14 -15.76
CA ILE A 519 3.52 -4.90 -16.48
C ILE A 519 3.22 -3.67 -15.63
N ALA A 520 2.34 -3.83 -14.63
CA ALA A 520 2.02 -2.82 -13.63
C ALA A 520 3.18 -2.63 -12.62
N MET A 521 4.38 -2.36 -13.09
CA MET A 521 5.49 -1.87 -12.27
C MET A 521 6.62 -1.18 -13.05
N PHE A 522 6.42 -0.84 -14.33
CA PHE A 522 7.33 0.07 -15.02
C PHE A 522 6.99 1.51 -14.63
N SER A 523 7.41 1.89 -13.43
CA SER A 523 7.69 3.29 -13.09
C SER A 523 8.63 3.87 -14.15
N ILE A 524 8.37 5.11 -14.55
CA ILE A 524 9.23 5.94 -15.40
C ILE A 524 10.69 5.86 -14.98
#